data_AF-A0AAN1WE23-F1
#
_entry.id   AF-A0AAN1WE23-F1
#
_cell.length_a   1.000
_cell.length_b   1.000
_cell.length_c   1.000
_cell.angle_alpha   90.00
_cell.angle_beta   90.00
_cell.angle_gamma   90.00
#
_symmetry.space_group_name_H-M   'P 1'
#
loop_
_entity.id
_entity.type
_entity.pdbx_description
1 polymer ?
#
loop_
_entity_poly.entity_id
_entity_poly.type
_entity_poly.pdbx_seq_one_letter_code
_entity_poly.pdbx_strand_id
1 'polypeptide(L)'
;MLKIISHLFATLITTTACAQQLASEQKSTVTSKPDLNKFLFWQSKIDRQGCTGDVEAPDERLIRIVDLTADRKLLQFTCDFGAYQDSYQNYIIDSAGNILETLSFMVPSEDNYKLLKSSKVTWGSMILNTENELELLYLSAGSGACGYRATYKIDAVLLGTSTAPLAVYGDMNCYNGELVPNWPKLSLPD
;
A
#
# COMPACT_ATOMS: atom_id res chain seq x y z
N MET A 1 -29.55 -27.52 -48.47
CA MET A 1 -28.69 -27.87 -47.31
C MET A 1 -28.02 -26.59 -46.86
N LEU A 2 -28.37 -26.08 -45.66
CA LEU A 2 -27.46 -25.91 -44.49
C LEU A 2 -26.22 -25.03 -44.79
N LYS A 3 -25.83 -24.00 -44.03
CA LYS A 3 -26.17 -23.52 -42.68
C LYS A 3 -25.57 -22.10 -42.51
N ILE A 4 -26.12 -21.40 -41.53
CA ILE A 4 -25.76 -20.10 -40.93
C ILE A 4 -24.33 -20.07 -40.36
N ILE A 5 -23.72 -18.87 -40.26
CA ILE A 5 -22.98 -18.26 -39.11
C ILE A 5 -22.11 -17.12 -39.69
N SER A 6 -22.52 -15.84 -39.64
CA SER A 6 -22.51 -14.91 -38.49
C SER A 6 -21.10 -14.51 -38.03
N HIS A 7 -20.84 -13.21 -38.11
CA HIS A 7 -19.94 -12.33 -37.33
C HIS A 7 -18.71 -12.93 -36.66
N LEU A 8 -17.56 -12.25 -36.74
CA LEU A 8 -16.78 -11.96 -35.51
C LEU A 8 -15.67 -10.89 -35.77
N PHE A 9 -15.84 -9.71 -35.13
CA PHE A 9 -14.86 -8.77 -34.53
C PHE A 9 -13.78 -8.14 -35.44
N ALA A 10 -13.67 -6.82 -35.67
CA ALA A 10 -14.09 -5.63 -34.94
C ALA A 10 -13.71 -5.62 -33.44
N THR A 11 -12.42 -5.71 -33.12
CA THR A 11 -11.77 -4.95 -32.00
C THR A 11 -10.26 -5.18 -32.04
N LEU A 12 -9.60 -4.45 -32.95
CA LEU A 12 -8.26 -3.96 -32.66
C LEU A 12 -8.50 -2.61 -31.97
N ILE A 13 -7.76 -2.29 -30.91
CA ILE A 13 -7.95 -1.19 -29.93
C ILE A 13 -8.58 -1.74 -28.63
N THR A 14 -7.97 -1.38 -27.49
CA THR A 14 -8.32 -1.68 -26.08
C THR A 14 -7.63 -2.87 -25.38
N THR A 15 -6.29 -2.98 -25.44
CA THR A 15 -5.55 -3.68 -24.36
C THR A 15 -4.52 -2.80 -23.65
N THR A 16 -4.06 -1.70 -24.27
CA THR A 16 -3.14 -0.75 -23.62
C THR A 16 -3.81 0.31 -22.76
N ALA A 17 -5.14 0.48 -22.84
CA ALA A 17 -5.86 1.53 -22.10
C ALA A 17 -6.31 1.11 -20.69
N CYS A 18 -6.39 -0.19 -20.37
CA CYS A 18 -7.04 -0.64 -19.13
C CYS A 18 -6.08 -0.75 -17.93
N ALA A 19 -4.80 -1.05 -18.17
CA ALA A 19 -3.78 -1.05 -17.11
C ALA A 19 -3.50 0.37 -16.58
N GLN A 20 -3.62 1.38 -17.45
CA GLN A 20 -3.58 2.78 -17.02
C GLN A 20 -4.83 3.19 -16.25
N GLN A 21 -5.97 2.52 -16.40
CA GLN A 21 -7.21 2.92 -15.76
C GLN A 21 -7.27 2.53 -14.27
N LEU A 22 -6.73 1.37 -13.90
CA LEU A 22 -6.58 0.98 -12.48
C LEU A 22 -5.50 1.79 -11.74
N ALA A 23 -4.45 2.24 -12.45
CA ALA A 23 -3.46 3.16 -11.90
C ALA A 23 -3.92 4.63 -11.91
N SER A 24 -4.90 4.99 -12.76
CA SER A 24 -5.42 6.35 -12.94
C SER A 24 -6.63 6.68 -12.06
N GLU A 25 -7.35 5.70 -11.53
CA GLU A 25 -8.56 5.94 -10.72
C GLU A 25 -8.32 5.97 -9.21
N GLN A 26 -7.12 5.63 -8.72
CA GLN A 26 -6.68 6.02 -7.38
C GLN A 26 -5.71 7.19 -7.45
N LYS A 27 -6.24 8.31 -7.95
CA LYS A 27 -5.71 9.61 -7.58
C LYS A 27 -5.97 9.79 -6.09
N SER A 28 -5.09 9.20 -5.25
CA SER A 28 -4.94 9.58 -3.86
C SER A 28 -4.91 11.10 -3.87
N THR A 29 -5.98 11.72 -3.38
CA THR A 29 -6.09 13.16 -3.33
C THR A 29 -4.97 13.62 -2.42
N VAL A 30 -3.82 14.01 -3.01
CA VAL A 30 -2.76 14.68 -2.28
C VAL A 30 -3.32 16.05 -1.95
N THR A 31 -4.06 16.10 -0.84
CA THR A 31 -4.66 17.30 -0.29
C THR A 31 -3.53 18.15 0.26
N SER A 32 -3.06 19.10 -0.56
CA SER A 32 -2.06 20.13 -0.25
C SER A 32 -0.67 19.62 0.16
N LYS A 33 0.39 20.31 -0.28
CA LYS A 33 1.73 20.10 0.27
C LYS A 33 1.64 20.28 1.80
N PRO A 34 2.16 19.34 2.61
CA PRO A 34 2.11 19.48 4.05
C PRO A 34 2.79 20.79 4.47
N ASP A 35 2.21 21.45 5.47
CA ASP A 35 2.82 22.63 6.11
C ASP A 35 4.27 22.31 6.47
N LEU A 36 5.21 23.16 6.03
CA LEU A 36 6.64 22.98 6.26
C LEU A 36 6.98 22.80 7.75
N ASN A 37 6.29 23.51 8.64
CA ASN A 37 6.50 23.37 10.08
C ASN A 37 6.05 21.99 10.59
N LYS A 38 4.95 21.45 10.04
CA LYS A 38 4.50 20.10 10.37
C LYS A 38 5.44 19.05 9.80
N PHE A 39 5.91 19.24 8.57
CA PHE A 39 6.93 18.39 7.95
C PHE A 39 8.19 18.31 8.82
N LEU A 40 8.75 19.45 9.21
CA LEU A 40 9.95 19.52 10.07
C LEU A 40 9.68 18.92 11.46
N PHE A 41 8.49 19.15 12.03
CA PHE A 41 8.09 18.52 13.28
C PHE A 41 8.09 16.99 13.16
N TRP A 42 7.42 16.42 12.14
CA TRP A 42 7.41 14.97 11.93
C TRP A 42 8.81 14.43 11.70
N GLN A 43 9.61 15.09 10.85
CA GLN A 43 11.00 14.70 10.59
C GLN A 43 11.83 14.63 11.89
N SER A 44 11.57 15.51 12.87
CA SER A 44 12.25 15.49 14.18
C SER A 44 11.80 14.39 15.13
N LYS A 45 10.65 13.75 14.86
CA LYS A 45 10.02 12.75 15.73
C LYS A 45 10.13 11.31 15.21
N ILE A 46 10.47 11.16 13.94
CA ILE A 46 10.56 9.85 13.29
C ILE A 46 11.79 9.10 13.76
N ASP A 47 11.55 7.88 14.22
CA ASP A 47 12.59 6.91 14.53
C ASP A 47 13.13 6.32 13.22
N ARG A 48 14.28 6.78 12.72
CA ARG A 48 14.87 6.26 11.47
C ARG A 48 15.42 4.84 11.57
N GLN A 49 15.25 4.14 12.70
CA GLN A 49 15.65 2.74 12.82
C GLN A 49 14.93 1.88 11.76
N GLY A 50 15.71 1.22 10.91
CA GLY A 50 15.20 0.40 9.80
C GLY A 50 14.97 1.17 8.50
N CYS A 51 15.18 2.49 8.48
CA CYS A 51 15.30 3.27 7.24
C CYS A 51 16.75 3.32 6.79
N THR A 52 16.97 3.15 5.49
CA THR A 52 18.30 3.09 4.88
C THR A 52 18.56 4.23 3.90
N GLY A 53 17.51 4.93 3.48
CA GLY A 53 17.55 6.03 2.53
C GLY A 53 17.83 7.37 3.20
N ASP A 54 18.77 8.11 2.61
CA ASP A 54 18.97 9.52 2.93
C ASP A 54 17.93 10.36 2.18
N VAL A 55 16.85 10.67 2.87
CA VAL A 55 15.83 11.59 2.36
C VAL A 55 16.30 13.03 2.59
N GLU A 56 16.88 13.66 1.56
CA GLU A 56 17.59 14.94 1.66
C GLU A 56 16.74 16.21 1.41
N ALA A 57 15.53 16.12 0.86
CA ALA A 57 14.70 17.32 0.56
C ALA A 57 13.20 17.03 0.64
N PRO A 58 12.32 18.04 0.89
CA PRO A 58 10.87 17.88 0.90
C PRO A 58 10.34 17.52 -0.50
N ASP A 59 10.33 16.23 -0.80
CA ASP A 59 9.61 15.62 -1.90
C ASP A 59 8.14 15.43 -1.47
N GLU A 60 7.19 15.65 -2.37
CA GLU A 60 5.78 15.35 -2.13
C GLU A 60 5.54 13.86 -1.87
N ARG A 61 6.45 13.00 -2.34
CA ARG A 61 6.49 11.58 -2.04
C ARG A 61 6.89 11.27 -0.61
N LEU A 62 7.35 12.24 0.18
CA LEU A 62 7.82 11.97 1.55
C LEU A 62 6.72 11.66 2.54
N ILE A 63 5.51 12.13 2.25
CA ILE A 63 4.40 12.05 3.17
C ILE A 63 3.16 11.66 2.40
N ARG A 64 2.49 10.63 2.89
CA ARG A 64 1.10 10.35 2.53
C ARG A 64 0.25 10.41 3.79
N ILE A 65 -0.95 10.94 3.63
CA ILE A 65 -1.94 11.00 4.71
C ILE A 65 -3.20 10.29 4.21
N VAL A 66 -3.68 9.34 5.00
CA VAL A 66 -4.94 8.64 4.76
C VAL A 66 -5.88 8.96 5.91
N ASP A 67 -7.06 9.49 5.59
CA ASP A 67 -8.08 9.76 6.60
C ASP A 67 -8.65 8.44 7.11
N LEU A 68 -8.59 8.21 8.42
CA LEU A 68 -9.14 6.99 9.05
C LEU A 68 -10.50 7.29 9.68
N THR A 69 -10.59 8.39 10.42
CA THR A 69 -11.81 8.90 11.06
C THR A 69 -11.81 10.43 11.02
N ALA A 70 -12.84 11.08 11.55
CA ALA A 70 -12.86 12.54 11.67
C ALA A 70 -11.67 13.11 12.46
N ASP A 71 -11.19 12.37 13.47
CA ASP A 71 -10.18 12.85 14.42
C ASP A 71 -8.81 12.18 14.26
N ARG A 72 -8.71 11.14 13.43
CA ARG A 72 -7.49 10.35 13.25
C ARG A 72 -7.15 10.15 11.78
N LYS A 73 -5.86 10.28 11.48
CA LYS A 73 -5.31 10.04 10.15
C LYS A 73 -4.09 9.10 10.28
N LEU A 74 -3.86 8.29 9.25
CA LEU A 74 -2.63 7.55 9.06
C LEU A 74 -1.65 8.45 8.32
N LEU A 75 -0.51 8.74 8.95
CA LEU A 75 0.64 9.37 8.33
C LEU A 75 1.61 8.26 7.88
N GLN A 76 1.81 8.12 6.57
CA GLN A 76 2.89 7.32 6.01
C GLN A 76 4.06 8.25 5.71
N PHE A 77 5.15 8.09 6.42
CA PHE A 77 6.38 8.82 6.18
C PHE A 77 7.37 7.96 5.44
N THR A 78 7.85 8.45 4.30
CA THR A 78 8.74 7.71 3.41
C THR A 78 10.09 7.48 4.07
N CYS A 79 10.47 6.21 4.09
CA CYS A 79 11.64 5.69 4.76
C CYS A 79 12.74 5.40 3.72
N ASP A 80 12.39 4.74 2.61
CA ASP A 80 13.27 4.52 1.46
C ASP A 80 12.50 4.74 0.15
N PHE A 81 13.22 5.25 -0.86
CA PHE A 81 12.72 5.29 -2.23
C PHE A 81 13.05 3.98 -2.94
N GLY A 82 12.03 3.19 -3.26
CA GLY A 82 12.23 1.99 -4.07
C GLY A 82 12.17 2.27 -5.55
N ALA A 83 12.65 1.31 -6.34
CA ALA A 83 12.58 1.37 -7.80
C ALA A 83 11.13 1.39 -8.32
N TYR A 84 10.19 0.80 -7.57
CA TYR A 84 8.79 0.66 -7.99
C TYR A 84 7.80 1.20 -6.97
N GLN A 85 8.07 0.97 -5.69
CA GLN A 85 7.27 1.47 -4.58
C GLN A 85 8.18 1.89 -3.46
N ASP A 86 7.78 2.92 -2.73
CA ASP A 86 8.52 3.40 -1.58
C ASP A 86 8.22 2.53 -0.35
N SER A 87 9.11 2.62 0.63
CA SER A 87 8.90 2.06 1.96
C SER A 87 8.46 3.17 2.91
N TYR A 88 7.60 2.84 3.87
CA TYR A 88 7.02 3.81 4.79
C TYR A 88 7.11 3.33 6.23
N GLN A 89 7.37 4.28 7.13
CA GLN A 89 6.95 4.15 8.51
C GLN A 89 5.57 4.76 8.69
N ASN A 90 4.76 4.11 9.50
CA ASN A 90 3.34 4.44 9.61
C ASN A 90 3.04 4.95 11.02
N TYR A 91 2.29 6.04 11.10
CA TYR A 91 1.97 6.73 12.33
C TYR A 91 0.49 7.08 12.38
N ILE A 92 -0.09 7.09 13.58
CA ILE A 92 -1.40 7.72 13.80
C ILE A 92 -1.16 9.16 14.21
N ILE A 93 -1.82 10.09 13.52
CA ILE A 93 -1.84 11.51 13.87
C ILE A 93 -3.26 11.98 14.19
N ASP A 94 -3.37 12.98 15.06
CA ASP A 94 -4.63 13.70 15.27
C ASP A 94 -4.94 14.69 14.12
N SER A 95 -6.09 15.34 14.18
CA SER A 95 -6.50 16.37 13.20
C SER A 95 -5.58 17.60 13.18
N ALA A 96 -4.85 17.88 14.27
CA ALA A 96 -3.85 18.94 14.34
C ALA A 96 -2.51 18.52 13.70
N GLY A 97 -2.26 17.23 13.52
CA GLY A 97 -1.02 16.67 12.98
C GLY A 97 -0.03 16.24 14.06
N ASN A 98 -0.42 16.15 15.33
CA ASN A 98 0.42 15.60 16.38
C ASN A 98 0.51 14.08 16.21
N ILE A 99 1.73 13.54 16.31
CA ILE A 99 1.93 12.08 16.33
C ILE A 99 1.39 11.54 17.65
N LEU A 100 0.42 10.66 17.55
CA LEU A 100 -0.14 9.92 18.67
C LEU A 100 0.63 8.60 18.85
N GLU A 101 0.91 7.90 17.76
CA GLU A 101 1.41 6.51 17.80
C GLU A 101 2.30 6.17 16.59
N THR A 102 3.26 5.27 16.81
CA THR A 102 4.01 4.58 15.75
C THR A 102 3.45 3.18 15.56
N LEU A 103 3.25 2.76 14.32
CA LEU A 103 2.62 1.48 13.99
C LEU A 103 3.66 0.44 13.57
N SER A 104 3.31 -0.82 13.79
CA SER A 104 4.02 -1.98 13.26
C SER A 104 3.00 -2.97 12.72
N PHE A 105 3.32 -3.58 11.59
CA PHE A 105 2.45 -4.51 10.88
C PHE A 105 3.14 -5.86 10.73
N MET A 106 2.36 -6.92 10.85
CA MET A 106 2.79 -8.25 10.42
C MET A 106 2.59 -8.34 8.91
N VAL A 107 3.68 -8.31 8.14
CA VAL A 107 3.64 -8.36 6.67
C VAL A 107 4.17 -9.70 6.15
N PRO A 108 3.70 -10.19 4.99
CA PRO A 108 4.28 -11.34 4.34
C PRO A 108 5.77 -11.15 4.04
N SER A 109 6.58 -12.17 4.33
CA SER A 109 8.02 -12.17 3.99
C SER A 109 8.20 -12.15 2.48
N GLU A 110 9.05 -11.26 1.97
CA GLU A 110 9.29 -11.10 0.53
C GLU A 110 9.81 -12.38 -0.16
N ASP A 111 10.52 -13.23 0.57
CA ASP A 111 11.12 -14.46 0.01
C ASP A 111 10.10 -15.49 -0.49
N ASN A 112 8.93 -15.60 0.16
CA ASN A 112 7.96 -16.65 -0.18
C ASN A 112 6.49 -16.36 0.22
N TYR A 113 6.20 -15.23 0.84
CA TYR A 113 4.88 -14.84 1.39
C TYR A 113 4.21 -15.85 2.34
N LYS A 114 4.89 -16.94 2.74
CA LYS A 114 4.33 -18.01 3.59
C LYS A 114 4.44 -17.73 5.07
N LEU A 115 5.22 -16.72 5.46
CA LEU A 115 5.44 -16.35 6.84
C LEU A 115 5.14 -14.87 7.02
N LEU A 116 4.52 -14.53 8.15
CA LEU A 116 4.39 -13.15 8.58
C LEU A 116 5.60 -12.74 9.40
N LYS A 117 6.10 -11.54 9.15
CA LYS A 117 7.16 -10.90 9.92
C LYS A 117 6.66 -9.55 10.42
N SER A 118 6.93 -9.28 11.69
CA SER A 118 6.70 -7.95 12.26
C SER A 118 7.66 -6.95 11.64
N SER A 119 7.13 -5.84 11.14
CA SER A 119 7.93 -4.73 10.63
C SER A 119 7.36 -3.37 11.03
N LYS A 120 8.26 -2.46 11.41
CA LYS A 120 7.98 -1.02 11.55
C LYS A 120 7.95 -0.29 10.20
N VAL A 121 8.56 -0.89 9.18
CA VAL A 121 8.66 -0.36 7.82
C VAL A 121 7.88 -1.26 6.88
N THR A 122 6.95 -0.68 6.13
CA THR A 122 6.14 -1.42 5.15
C THR A 122 6.46 -0.92 3.76
N TRP A 123 6.77 -1.83 2.84
CA TRP A 123 6.86 -1.53 1.42
C TRP A 123 5.48 -1.50 0.78
N GLY A 124 5.21 -0.48 -0.03
CA GLY A 124 3.94 -0.34 -0.73
C GLY A 124 3.00 0.68 -0.12
N SER A 125 1.86 0.88 -0.77
CA SER A 125 0.89 1.92 -0.40
C SER A 125 -0.19 1.37 0.50
N MET A 126 -0.56 2.13 1.53
CA MET A 126 -1.71 1.83 2.37
C MET A 126 -2.89 2.72 1.99
N ILE A 127 -4.07 2.13 1.84
CA ILE A 127 -5.31 2.82 1.49
C ILE A 127 -6.44 2.39 2.41
N LEU A 128 -7.38 3.29 2.67
CA LEU A 128 -8.64 2.92 3.32
C LEU A 128 -9.53 2.24 2.27
N ASN A 129 -9.87 0.96 2.47
CA ASN A 129 -10.70 0.20 1.53
C ASN A 129 -12.19 0.24 1.94
N THR A 130 -12.48 0.02 3.23
CA THR A 130 -13.81 0.14 3.82
C THR A 130 -13.75 1.04 5.07
N GLU A 131 -14.89 1.38 5.67
CA GLU A 131 -14.97 2.30 6.82
C GLU A 131 -14.05 1.93 8.00
N ASN A 132 -13.59 0.67 8.12
CA ASN A 132 -12.74 0.22 9.21
C ASN A 132 -11.55 -0.67 8.79
N GLU A 133 -11.18 -0.68 7.50
CA GLU A 133 -10.12 -1.56 6.99
C GLU A 133 -9.06 -0.81 6.19
N LEU A 134 -7.81 -1.03 6.57
CA LEU A 134 -6.63 -0.56 5.86
C LEU A 134 -6.08 -1.67 4.99
N GLU A 135 -5.87 -1.39 3.71
CA GLU A 135 -5.28 -2.31 2.76
C GLU A 135 -3.87 -1.86 2.39
N LEU A 136 -2.89 -2.75 2.59
CA LEU A 136 -1.51 -2.59 2.13
C LEU A 136 -1.34 -3.34 0.81
N LEU A 137 -0.93 -2.62 -0.24
CA LEU A 137 -0.58 -3.19 -1.54
C LEU A 137 0.92 -3.07 -1.81
N TYR A 138 1.58 -4.22 -1.86
CA TYR A 138 2.97 -4.37 -2.32
C TYR A 138 3.01 -5.03 -3.69
N LEU A 139 3.77 -4.42 -4.60
CA LEU A 139 4.06 -4.88 -5.96
C LEU A 139 5.58 -5.02 -6.08
N SER A 140 6.06 -6.20 -6.45
CA SER A 140 7.52 -6.42 -6.59
C SER A 140 8.09 -5.87 -7.91
N ALA A 141 7.24 -5.46 -8.85
CA ALA A 141 7.63 -4.84 -10.11
C ALA A 141 6.61 -3.78 -10.57
N GLY A 142 7.08 -2.78 -11.33
CA GLY A 142 6.25 -1.66 -11.80
C GLY A 142 5.10 -2.04 -12.75
N SER A 143 5.16 -3.21 -13.40
CA SER A 143 4.07 -3.74 -14.22
C SER A 143 3.04 -4.58 -13.43
N GLY A 144 3.30 -4.86 -12.14
CA GLY A 144 2.31 -5.40 -11.19
C GLY A 144 1.66 -6.74 -11.55
N ALA A 145 2.45 -7.81 -11.71
CA ALA A 145 1.94 -9.18 -11.91
C ALA A 145 2.19 -10.12 -10.72
N CYS A 146 2.84 -9.63 -9.66
CA CYS A 146 3.18 -10.38 -8.46
C CYS A 146 3.42 -9.42 -7.29
N GLY A 147 3.26 -9.91 -6.08
CA GLY A 147 3.24 -9.11 -4.86
C GLY A 147 2.26 -9.69 -3.84
N TYR A 148 1.86 -8.84 -2.90
CA TYR A 148 0.81 -9.18 -1.95
C TYR A 148 -0.08 -7.99 -1.63
N ARG A 149 -1.30 -8.33 -1.20
CA ARG A 149 -2.29 -7.44 -0.64
C ARG A 149 -2.66 -7.96 0.74
N ALA A 150 -2.53 -7.13 1.76
CA ALA A 150 -2.86 -7.47 3.13
C ALA A 150 -3.89 -6.48 3.69
N THR A 151 -4.93 -7.00 4.33
CA THR A 151 -6.01 -6.19 4.92
C THR A 151 -5.88 -6.21 6.44
N TYR A 152 -5.95 -5.04 7.06
CA TYR A 152 -5.84 -4.85 8.51
C TYR A 152 -7.08 -4.13 9.04
N LYS A 153 -7.51 -4.49 10.24
CA LYS A 153 -8.59 -3.78 10.92
C LYS A 153 -8.04 -2.58 11.67
N ILE A 154 -8.64 -1.40 11.49
CA ILE A 154 -8.12 -0.15 12.08
C ILE A 154 -8.21 -0.15 13.61
N ASP A 155 -9.25 -0.75 14.20
CA ASP A 155 -9.40 -0.87 15.65
C ASP A 155 -8.48 -1.92 16.28
N ALA A 156 -7.99 -2.88 15.48
CA ALA A 156 -6.99 -3.87 15.86
C ALA A 156 -5.56 -3.37 15.70
N VAL A 157 -5.36 -2.16 15.14
CA VAL A 157 -4.10 -1.42 15.24
C VAL A 157 -3.91 -1.01 16.70
N LEU A 158 -3.52 -1.99 17.50
CA LEU A 158 -3.40 -1.90 18.94
C LEU A 158 -2.01 -1.40 19.32
N LEU A 159 -2.04 -0.30 20.07
CA LEU A 159 -0.93 0.30 20.81
C LEU A 159 0.14 -0.71 21.23
N GLY A 160 1.35 -0.55 20.68
CA GLY A 160 2.55 -1.26 21.14
C GLY A 160 2.69 -2.72 20.67
N THR A 161 1.81 -3.21 19.79
CA THR A 161 1.92 -4.57 19.20
C THR A 161 1.87 -4.53 17.68
N SER A 162 2.43 -5.55 17.03
CA SER A 162 2.39 -5.66 15.58
C SER A 162 1.02 -6.18 15.14
N THR A 163 0.38 -5.41 14.27
CA THR A 163 -1.00 -5.70 13.83
C THR A 163 -1.00 -6.84 12.83
N ALA A 164 -1.72 -7.92 13.15
CA ALA A 164 -1.91 -9.05 12.23
C ALA A 164 -2.92 -8.71 11.13
N PRO A 165 -2.70 -9.18 9.88
CA PRO A 165 -3.67 -9.00 8.81
C PRO A 165 -4.88 -9.93 9.00
N LEU A 166 -6.07 -9.45 8.67
CA LEU A 166 -7.31 -10.24 8.59
C LEU A 166 -7.25 -11.25 7.44
N ALA A 167 -6.65 -10.84 6.33
CA ALA A 167 -6.46 -11.65 5.14
C ALA A 167 -5.24 -11.18 4.38
N VAL A 168 -4.59 -12.12 3.71
CA VAL A 168 -3.52 -11.84 2.76
C VAL A 168 -3.79 -12.59 1.47
N TYR A 169 -3.64 -11.87 0.36
CA TYR A 169 -3.69 -12.40 -0.99
C TYR A 169 -2.35 -12.10 -1.65
N GLY A 170 -1.86 -12.97 -2.51
CA GLY A 170 -0.59 -12.69 -3.17
C GLY A 170 -0.27 -13.67 -4.27
N ASP A 171 0.61 -13.23 -5.14
CA ASP A 171 1.13 -14.01 -6.24
C ASP A 171 2.64 -13.81 -6.33
N MET A 172 3.38 -14.90 -6.40
CA MET A 172 4.84 -14.85 -6.52
C MET A 172 5.28 -14.95 -7.99
N ASN A 173 4.41 -15.37 -8.89
CA ASN A 173 4.75 -15.59 -10.29
C ASN A 173 4.43 -14.35 -11.12
N CYS A 174 5.41 -13.48 -11.27
CA CYS A 174 5.32 -12.24 -12.05
C CYS A 174 5.03 -12.44 -13.56
N TYR A 175 4.95 -13.68 -14.03
CA TYR A 175 4.77 -14.02 -15.45
C TYR A 175 3.51 -14.84 -15.73
N ASN A 176 2.69 -15.16 -14.73
CA ASN A 176 1.43 -15.89 -14.97
C ASN A 176 0.30 -15.01 -15.50
N GLY A 177 0.46 -13.69 -15.46
CA GLY A 177 -0.56 -12.74 -15.92
C GLY A 177 -1.73 -12.54 -14.96
N GLU A 178 -1.62 -13.00 -13.71
CA GLU A 178 -2.67 -12.84 -12.72
C GLU A 178 -2.71 -11.40 -12.20
N LEU A 179 -3.92 -10.85 -12.13
CA LEU A 179 -4.14 -9.46 -11.71
C LEU A 179 -4.43 -9.40 -10.21
N VAL A 180 -4.06 -8.27 -9.57
CA VAL A 180 -4.22 -8.05 -8.12
C VAL A 180 -5.58 -8.49 -7.54
N PRO A 181 -6.75 -8.17 -8.15
CA PRO A 181 -8.04 -8.58 -7.61
C PRO A 181 -8.26 -10.10 -7.54
N ASN A 182 -7.52 -10.86 -8.35
CA ASN A 182 -7.66 -12.30 -8.50
C ASN A 182 -6.56 -13.10 -7.80
N TRP A 183 -5.61 -12.43 -7.15
CA TRP A 183 -4.53 -13.12 -6.45
C TRP A 183 -5.08 -14.12 -5.42
N PRO A 184 -4.49 -15.32 -5.33
CA PRO A 184 -4.99 -16.34 -4.42
C PRO A 184 -4.78 -15.93 -2.96
N LYS A 185 -5.72 -16.36 -2.11
CA LYS A 185 -5.58 -16.19 -0.66
C LYS A 185 -4.40 -17.02 -0.16
N LEU A 186 -3.49 -16.38 0.58
CA LEU A 186 -2.36 -17.06 1.20
C LEU A 186 -2.82 -17.75 2.49
N SER A 187 -2.38 -18.99 2.65
CA SER A 187 -2.50 -19.71 3.93
C SER A 187 -1.27 -19.37 4.76
N LEU A 188 -1.47 -18.59 5.81
CA LEU A 188 -0.41 -18.20 6.74
C LEU A 188 -0.50 -19.11 7.97
N PRO A 189 0.64 -19.57 8.51
CA PRO A 189 0.65 -20.33 9.75
C PRO A 189 0.13 -19.45 10.90
N ASP A 190 -0.69 -20.06 11.76
CA ASP A 190 -1.21 -19.46 13.00
C ASP A 190 -0.09 -19.01 13.95
#